data_AF-A0A5K1HAN3-F1
#
_entry.id   AF-A0A5K1HAN3-F1
#
_cell.length_a   1.000
_cell.length_b   1.000
_cell.length_c   1.000
_cell.angle_alpha   90.00
_cell.angle_beta   90.00
_cell.angle_gamma   90.00
#
_symmetry.space_group_name_H-M   'P 1'
#
loop_
_entity.id
_entity.type
_entity.pdbx_description
1 polymer ?
#
loop_
_entity_poly.entity_id
_entity_poly.type
_entity_poly.pdbx_seq_one_letter_code
_entity_poly.pdbx_strand_id
1 'polypeptide(L)' 'EKDDIYDEDYIDFYKSISKQSNPPMNWVHFNTEGEIVFTAILYIPNRSPHDFYNNYNTRRNEIKLY' A
#
# COMPACT_ATOMS: atom_id res chain seq x y z
N GLU A 1 -8.30 -4.72 -16.10
CA GLU A 1 -9.10 -4.95 -14.87
C GLU A 1 -8.20 -5.32 -13.68
N LYS A 2 -8.76 -5.38 -12.46
CA LYS A 2 -8.08 -6.02 -11.30
C LYS A 2 -7.67 -7.46 -11.61
N ASP A 3 -8.47 -8.15 -12.42
CA ASP A 3 -8.29 -9.56 -12.80
C ASP A 3 -7.09 -9.81 -13.72
N ASP A 4 -6.54 -8.74 -14.32
CA ASP A 4 -5.35 -8.83 -15.20
C ASP A 4 -4.04 -8.51 -14.45
N ILE A 5 -4.09 -8.30 -13.14
CA ILE A 5 -2.93 -7.91 -12.32
C ILE A 5 -2.45 -9.14 -11.55
N TYR A 6 -1.19 -9.53 -11.78
CA TYR A 6 -0.58 -10.64 -11.07
C TYR A 6 -0.05 -10.19 -9.70
N ASP A 7 0.08 -11.14 -8.77
CA ASP A 7 0.66 -10.89 -7.44
C ASP A 7 2.05 -10.22 -7.53
N GLU A 8 2.83 -10.57 -8.56
CA GLU A 8 4.14 -10.00 -8.84
C GLU A 8 4.07 -8.50 -9.13
N ASP A 9 3.04 -8.04 -9.86
CA ASP A 9 2.84 -6.62 -10.16
C ASP A 9 2.50 -5.84 -8.88
N TYR A 10 1.70 -6.41 -7.98
CA TYR A 10 1.41 -5.81 -6.68
C TYR A 10 2.67 -5.71 -5.81
N ILE A 11 3.49 -6.76 -5.80
CA ILE A 11 4.75 -6.79 -5.05
C ILE A 11 5.73 -5.73 -5.59
N ASP A 12 5.87 -5.62 -6.91
CA ASP A 12 6.80 -4.69 -7.54
C ASP A 12 6.32 -3.24 -7.42
N PHE A 13 5.01 -3.01 -7.55
CA PHE A 13 4.42 -1.70 -7.25
C PHE A 13 4.67 -1.30 -5.80
N TYR A 14 4.45 -2.18 -4.83
CA TYR A 14 4.73 -1.92 -3.42
C TYR A 14 6.20 -1.53 -3.18
N LYS A 15 7.16 -2.27 -3.75
CA LYS A 15 8.60 -1.95 -3.63
C LYS A 15 8.93 -0.57 -4.23
N SER A 16 8.31 -0.22 -5.36
CA SER A 16 8.53 1.05 -6.04
C SER A 16 8.08 2.27 -5.21
N ILE A 17 7.02 2.13 -4.39
CA ILE A 17 6.45 3.24 -3.62
C ILE A 17 6.91 3.29 -2.17
N SER A 18 7.19 2.13 -1.54
CA SER A 18 7.46 2.02 -0.10
C SER A 18 8.93 2.20 0.29
N LYS A 19 9.84 2.18 -0.70
CA LYS A 19 11.30 2.13 -0.48
C LYS A 19 11.76 0.94 0.38
N GLN A 20 10.91 -0.07 0.53
CA GLN A 20 11.23 -1.31 1.24
C GLN A 20 11.68 -2.37 0.22
N SER A 21 12.68 -3.18 0.60
CA SER A 21 13.13 -4.31 -0.22
C SER A 21 12.26 -5.56 -0.03
N ASN A 22 11.70 -5.74 1.16
CA ASN A 22 10.87 -6.89 1.50
C ASN A 22 9.48 -6.77 0.83
N PRO A 23 8.87 -7.89 0.38
CA PRO A 23 7.51 -7.88 -0.15
C PRO A 23 6.48 -7.51 0.94
N PRO A 24 5.29 -7.01 0.57
CA PRO A 24 4.20 -6.78 1.50
C PRO A 24 3.69 -8.13 2.06
N MET A 25 3.08 -8.11 3.26
CA MET A 25 2.41 -9.28 3.82
C MET A 25 1.07 -9.55 3.12
N ASN A 26 0.35 -8.48 2.78
CA ASN A 26 -0.94 -8.55 2.10
C ASN A 26 -1.29 -7.19 1.47
N TRP A 27 -2.27 -7.18 0.58
CA TRP A 27 -2.82 -5.97 -0.03
C TRP A 27 -4.34 -6.06 -0.24
N VAL A 28 -4.98 -4.91 -0.33
CA VAL A 28 -6.39 -4.79 -0.70
C VAL A 28 -6.50 -3.78 -1.83
N HIS A 29 -6.99 -4.22 -2.99
CA HIS A 29 -7.26 -3.40 -4.16
C HIS A 29 -8.76 -3.41 -4.45
N PHE A 30 -9.37 -2.22 -4.41
CA PHE A 30 -10.80 -2.03 -4.59
C PHE A 30 -11.13 -0.75 -5.35
N ASN A 31 -12.30 -0.76 -5.98
CA ASN A 31 -12.94 0.39 -6.60
C ASN A 31 -14.24 0.68 -5.84
N THR A 32 -14.58 1.96 -5.67
CA THR A 32 -15.87 2.35 -5.11
C THR A 32 -16.85 2.73 -6.21
N GLU A 33 -18.13 2.47 -5.96
CA GLU A 33 -19.24 2.88 -6.82
C GLU A 33 -20.17 3.82 -6.03
N GLY A 34 -20.91 4.68 -6.72
CA GLY A 34 -21.88 5.60 -6.11
C GLY A 34 -21.48 7.07 -6.25
N GLU A 35 -21.79 7.88 -5.24
CA GLU A 35 -21.58 9.34 -5.26
C GLU A 35 -20.09 9.72 -5.30
N ILE A 36 -19.23 8.91 -4.70
CA ILE A 36 -17.77 9.08 -4.74
C ILE A 36 -17.15 7.82 -5.32
N VAL A 37 -16.54 7.96 -6.50
CA VAL A 37 -15.89 6.90 -7.26
C VAL A 37 -14.38 7.11 -7.20
N PHE A 38 -13.67 6.15 -6.61
CA PHE A 38 -12.21 6.11 -6.62
C PHE A 38 -11.70 4.67 -6.62
N THR A 39 -10.46 4.52 -7.07
CA THR A 39 -9.69 3.29 -6.97
C THR A 39 -8.65 3.46 -5.88
N ALA A 40 -8.53 2.49 -4.99
CA ALA A 40 -7.52 2.49 -3.96
C ALA A 40 -6.84 1.14 -3.84
N ILE A 41 -5.55 1.21 -3.52
CA ILE A 41 -4.76 0.06 -3.13
C ILE A 41 -4.04 0.33 -1.81
N LEU A 42 -4.24 -0.57 -0.86
CA LEU A 42 -3.65 -0.51 0.48
C LEU A 42 -2.76 -1.73 0.68
N TYR A 43 -1.60 -1.50 1.31
CA TYR A 43 -0.61 -2.55 1.59
C TYR A 43 -0.39 -2.70 3.09
N ILE A 44 -0.16 -3.94 3.54
CA ILE A 44 0.29 -4.26 4.89
C ILE A 44 1.78 -4.67 4.82
N PRO A 45 2.70 -3.90 5.42
CA PRO A 45 4.11 -4.25 5.47
C PRO A 45 4.36 -5.57 6.23
N ASN A 46 5.28 -6.40 5.73
CA ASN A 46 5.69 -7.66 6.40
C ASN A 46 6.54 -7.42 7.67
N ARG A 47 7.15 -6.24 7.79
CA ARG A 47 7.86 -5.83 9.00
C ARG A 47 7.43 -4.44 9.40
N SER A 48 7.33 -4.25 10.71
CA SER A 48 7.24 -2.90 11.27
C SER A 48 8.44 -2.08 10.81
N PRO A 49 8.24 -0.82 10.39
CA PRO A 49 9.32 0.13 10.17
C PRO A 49 10.20 0.23 11.42
N HIS A 50 11.51 0.40 11.20
CA HIS A 50 12.53 0.36 12.24
C HIS A 50 12.33 1.43 13.34
N ASP A 51 11.62 2.50 13.01
CA ASP A 51 11.35 3.66 13.86
C ASP A 51 9.89 3.75 14.34
N PHE A 52 9.08 2.70 14.13
CA PHE A 52 7.64 2.73 14.39
C PHE A 52 7.28 3.20 15.80
N TYR A 53 7.97 2.70 16.82
CA TYR A 53 7.72 3.09 18.21
C TYR A 53 8.26 4.49 18.55
N ASN A 54 9.37 4.90 17.92
CA ASN A 54 9.99 6.19 18.17
C ASN A 54 9.20 7.35 17.57
N ASN A 55 8.53 7.09 16.44
CA ASN A 55 7.78 8.10 15.69
C ASN A 55 6.26 7.88 15.71
N TYR A 56 5.74 7.06 16.63
CA TYR A 56 4.32 6.70 16.65
C TYR A 56 3.38 7.92 16.59
N ASN A 57 3.68 8.98 17.35
CA ASN A 57 2.87 10.20 17.40
C ASN A 57 3.23 11.26 16.34
N THR A 58 4.34 11.10 15.64
CA THR A 58 4.88 12.11 14.68
C THR A 58 4.83 11.62 13.24
N ARG A 59 4.53 10.34 13.03
CA ARG A 59 4.50 9.73 11.70
C ARG A 59 3.34 10.27 10.88
N ARG A 60 3.67 10.84 9.73
CA ARG A 60 2.67 11.23 8.72
C ARG A 60 2.26 10.02 7.91
N ASN A 61 0.98 9.98 7.55
CA ASN A 61 0.48 8.99 6.61
C ASN A 61 1.18 9.17 5.25
N GLU A 62 1.70 8.08 4.68
CA GLU A 62 2.41 8.07 3.40
C GLU A 62 1.47 7.73 2.23
N ILE A 63 0.16 7.90 2.42
CA ILE A 63 -0.85 7.68 1.37
C ILE A 63 -0.67 8.73 0.29
N LYS A 64 -0.43 8.28 -0.94
CA LYS A 64 -0.37 9.13 -2.13
C LYS A 64 -1.79 9.32 -2.65
N LEU A 65 -2.28 10.55 -2.64
CA LEU A 65 -3.56 10.94 -3.22
C LEU A 65 -3.32 11.47 -4.63
N TYR A 66 -4.17 11.05 -5.57
CA TYR A 66 -4.16 11.45 -6.97
C TYR A 66 -5.52 12.00 -7.36
#